data_AF-A0A966ME23-F1
#
_entry.id   AF-A0A966ME23-F1
#
_cell.length_a   1.000
_cell.length_b   1.000
_cell.length_c   1.000
_cell.angle_alpha   90.00
_cell.angle_beta   90.00
_cell.angle_gamma   90.00
#
_symmetry.space_group_name_H-M   'P 1'
#
loop_
_entity.id
_entity.type
_entity.pdbx_description
1 polymer ?
#
loop_
_entity_poly.entity_id
_entity_poly.type
_entity_poly.pdbx_seq_one_letter_code
_entity_poly.pdbx_strand_id
1 'polypeptide(L)'
;EIPENKRIKIGGMVLESSVIREKTKISFIVTDYQGSINVEFDGIVPDLFKEGSGVVVLGYLKDKTIIAEEVLAKHDENYMPPSIDIEK
;
A
#
# COMPACT_ATOMS: atom_id res chain seq x y z
N GLU A 1 -3.07 11.67 -21.58
CA GLU A 1 -3.74 10.42 -21.17
C GLU A 1 -2.74 9.45 -20.54
N ILE A 2 -3.12 8.77 -19.45
CA ILE A 2 -2.31 7.70 -18.86
C ILE A 2 -2.70 6.42 -19.61
N PRO A 3 -1.77 5.72 -20.30
CA PRO A 3 -2.13 4.53 -21.06
C PRO A 3 -2.71 3.47 -20.13
N GLU A 4 -3.87 2.91 -20.48
CA GLU A 4 -4.71 1.97 -19.68
C GLU A 4 -3.99 0.68 -19.26
N ASN A 5 -2.75 0.48 -19.68
CA ASN A 5 -1.94 -0.71 -19.39
C ASN A 5 -0.56 -0.38 -18.80
N LYS A 6 -0.35 0.83 -18.30
CA LYS A 6 0.92 1.18 -17.67
C LYS A 6 0.89 0.83 -16.19
N ARG A 7 1.85 0.01 -15.78
CA ARG A 7 2.12 -0.22 -14.35
C ARG A 7 2.49 1.12 -13.72
N ILE A 8 1.75 1.48 -12.68
CA ILE A 8 1.97 2.70 -11.91
C ILE A 8 2.39 2.35 -10.50
N LYS A 9 3.26 3.21 -9.96
CA LYS A 9 3.69 3.17 -8.58
C LYS A 9 3.19 4.44 -7.93
N ILE A 10 2.35 4.31 -6.91
CA ILE A 10 1.89 5.42 -6.10
C ILE A 10 2.44 5.27 -4.69
N GLY A 11 2.71 6.39 -4.03
CA GLY A 11 3.11 6.43 -2.64
C GLY A 11 2.30 7.48 -1.92
N GLY A 12 1.95 7.21 -0.67
CA GLY A 12 1.16 8.11 0.15
C GLY A 12 0.96 7.53 1.53
N MET A 13 -0.13 7.90 2.17
CA MET A 13 -0.56 7.32 3.43
C MET A 13 -1.90 6.62 3.29
N VAL A 14 -2.11 5.59 4.07
CA VAL A 14 -3.42 4.94 4.20
C VAL A 14 -4.34 5.86 5.00
N LEU A 15 -5.48 6.24 4.44
CA LEU A 15 -6.46 7.08 5.14
C LEU A 15 -7.07 6.32 6.32
N GLU A 16 -7.29 7.01 7.44
CA GLU A 16 -7.96 6.44 8.62
C GLU A 16 -9.40 6.02 8.33
N SER A 17 -9.83 4.92 8.94
CA SER A 17 -11.16 4.32 8.73
C SER A 17 -11.51 4.03 7.25
N SER A 18 -10.50 3.81 6.39
CA SER A 18 -10.70 3.53 4.96
C SER A 18 -10.46 2.07 4.59
N VAL A 19 -9.83 1.29 5.46
CA VAL A 19 -9.45 -0.10 5.17
C VAL A 19 -10.65 -1.03 5.37
N ILE A 20 -11.10 -1.63 4.27
CA ILE A 20 -12.15 -2.64 4.23
C ILE A 20 -11.50 -3.97 3.83
N ARG A 21 -11.73 -5.02 4.62
CA ARG A 21 -11.19 -6.37 4.37
C ARG A 21 -12.33 -7.35 4.14
N GLU A 22 -12.36 -7.96 2.96
CA GLU A 22 -13.33 -8.96 2.55
C GLU A 22 -12.60 -10.24 2.12
N LYS A 23 -12.46 -11.20 3.04
CA LYS A 23 -11.70 -12.45 2.83
C LYS A 23 -10.23 -12.17 2.45
N THR A 24 -9.90 -12.28 1.17
CA THR A 24 -8.56 -12.02 0.61
C THR A 24 -8.47 -10.64 -0.04
N LYS A 25 -9.60 -9.99 -0.28
CA LYS A 25 -9.66 -8.66 -0.87
C LYS A 25 -9.56 -7.58 0.20
N ILE A 26 -8.77 -6.56 -0.08
CA ILE A 26 -8.55 -5.42 0.77
C ILE A 26 -8.73 -4.17 -0.08
N SER A 27 -9.66 -3.32 0.32
CA SER A 27 -9.89 -2.03 -0.30
C SER A 27 -9.51 -0.93 0.68
N PHE A 28 -8.76 0.06 0.25
CA PHE A 28 -8.32 1.16 1.10
C PHE A 28 -8.08 2.43 0.29
N ILE A 29 -8.03 3.57 0.96
CA ILE A 29 -7.77 4.85 0.31
C ILE A 29 -6.34 5.28 0.61
N VAL A 30 -5.61 5.63 -0.44
CA VAL A 30 -4.29 6.27 -0.33
C VAL A 30 -4.44 7.76 -0.55
N THR A 31 -3.86 8.56 0.33
CA THR A 31 -3.86 10.02 0.28
C THR A 31 -2.44 10.59 0.33
N ASP A 32 -2.21 11.68 -0.38
CA ASP A 32 -1.00 12.52 -0.28
C ASP A 32 -1.29 13.88 0.37
N TYR A 33 -2.46 14.01 1.03
CA TYR A 33 -3.06 15.23 1.58
C TYR A 33 -3.54 16.28 0.56
N GLN A 34 -3.26 16.10 -0.73
CA GLN A 34 -3.77 16.96 -1.80
C GLN A 34 -4.86 16.27 -2.63
N GLY A 35 -4.79 14.95 -2.73
CA GLY A 35 -5.77 14.09 -3.36
C GLY A 35 -5.81 12.72 -2.70
N SER A 36 -6.84 11.96 -3.06
CA SER A 36 -7.04 10.60 -2.58
C SER A 36 -7.43 9.68 -3.73
N ILE A 37 -7.05 8.41 -3.62
CA ILE A 37 -7.35 7.40 -4.62
C ILE A 37 -7.71 6.07 -3.96
N ASN A 38 -8.71 5.39 -4.52
CA ASN A 38 -9.09 4.06 -4.09
C ASN A 38 -8.07 3.04 -4.58
N VAL A 39 -7.74 2.09 -3.72
CA VAL A 39 -6.87 0.96 -4.01
C VAL A 39 -7.60 -0.31 -3.66
N GLU A 40 -7.62 -1.27 -4.58
CA GLU A 40 -8.08 -2.64 -4.37
C GLU A 40 -6.90 -3.59 -4.51
N PHE A 41 -6.74 -4.49 -3.54
CA PHE A 41 -5.70 -5.49 -3.51
C PHE A 41 -6.30 -6.85 -3.17
N ASP A 42 -5.88 -7.91 -3.84
CA ASP A 42 -6.29 -9.29 -3.51
C ASP A 42 -5.05 -10.06 -3.07
N GLY A 43 -4.92 -10.28 -1.77
CA GLY A 43 -3.75 -10.91 -1.18
C GLY A 43 -3.48 -10.53 0.27
N ILE A 44 -2.27 -10.84 0.71
CA ILE A 44 -1.81 -10.58 2.07
C ILE A 44 -0.96 -9.32 2.06
N VAL A 45 -1.31 -8.35 2.89
CA VAL A 45 -0.51 -7.15 3.12
C VAL A 45 0.52 -7.39 4.23
N PRO A 46 1.66 -6.68 4.23
CA PRO A 46 2.63 -6.76 5.31
C PRO A 46 2.01 -6.38 6.67
N ASP A 47 2.52 -6.92 7.78
CA ASP A 47 2.02 -6.61 9.14
C ASP A 47 2.11 -5.12 9.51
N LEU A 48 3.03 -4.39 8.86
CA LEU A 48 3.22 -2.96 9.02
C LEU A 48 2.14 -2.13 8.30
N PHE A 49 1.32 -2.74 7.44
CA PHE A 49 0.22 -2.04 6.78
C PHE A 49 -0.88 -1.71 7.80
N LYS A 50 -1.03 -0.41 8.07
CA LYS A 50 -2.02 0.13 9.01
C LYS A 50 -2.56 1.46 8.51
N GLU A 51 -3.74 1.80 8.98
CA GLU A 51 -4.31 3.13 8.81
C GLU A 51 -3.38 4.20 9.41
N GLY A 52 -3.29 5.35 8.75
CA GLY A 52 -2.38 6.44 9.14
C GLY A 52 -0.89 6.17 8.84
N SER A 53 -0.55 5.01 8.27
CA SER A 53 0.85 4.67 7.94
C SER A 53 1.18 4.91 6.47
N GLY A 54 2.46 5.16 6.20
CA GLY A 54 2.98 5.32 4.85
C GLY A 54 2.90 4.01 4.05
N VAL A 55 2.45 4.09 2.81
CA VAL A 55 2.31 2.94 1.91
C VAL A 55 2.80 3.29 0.52
N VAL A 56 3.32 2.28 -0.18
CA VAL A 56 3.63 2.30 -1.59
C VAL A 56 2.84 1.18 -2.26
N VAL A 57 2.09 1.53 -3.29
CA VAL A 57 1.25 0.60 -4.04
C VAL A 57 1.75 0.54 -5.47
N LEU A 58 1.92 -0.67 -5.99
CA LEU A 58 2.25 -0.96 -7.38
C LEU A 58 1.03 -1.63 -8.01
N GLY A 59 0.57 -1.13 -9.16
CA GLY A 59 -0.62 -1.66 -9.80
C GLY A 59 -0.97 -0.93 -11.09
N TYR A 60 -2.25 -0.99 -11.48
CA TYR A 60 -2.78 -0.33 -12.68
C TYR A 60 -3.96 0.56 -12.32
N LEU A 61 -4.10 1.69 -13.02
CA LEU A 61 -5.26 2.55 -12.90
C LEU A 61 -6.40 2.01 -13.76
N LYS A 62 -7.53 1.67 -13.15
CA LYS A 62 -8.75 1.26 -13.81
C LYS A 62 -9.93 2.03 -13.23
N ASP A 63 -10.63 2.80 -14.07
CA ASP A 63 -11.85 3.53 -13.66
C ASP A 63 -11.68 4.36 -12.36
N LYS A 64 -10.54 5.05 -12.21
CA LYS A 64 -10.14 5.84 -11.02
C LYS A 64 -9.81 5.04 -9.75
N THR A 65 -9.70 3.73 -9.86
CA THR A 65 -9.26 2.82 -8.79
C THR A 65 -7.95 2.17 -9.19
N ILE A 66 -7.04 2.02 -8.25
CA ILE A 66 -5.80 1.28 -8.45
C ILE A 66 -6.08 -0.18 -8.16
N ILE A 67 -5.91 -1.02 -9.17
CA ILE A 67 -5.83 -2.46 -8.98
C ILE A 67 -4.38 -2.78 -8.61
N ALA A 68 -4.14 -2.96 -7.32
CA ALA A 68 -2.83 -3.25 -6.77
C ALA A 68 -2.41 -4.68 -7.07
N GLU A 69 -1.18 -4.83 -7.56
CA GLU A 69 -0.48 -6.11 -7.64
C GLU A 69 0.41 -6.31 -6.41
N GLU A 70 0.92 -5.23 -5.81
CA GLU A 70 1.82 -5.29 -4.67
C GLU A 70 1.60 -4.08 -3.75
N VAL A 71 1.55 -4.35 -2.45
CA VAL A 71 1.41 -3.34 -1.39
C VAL A 71 2.61 -3.43 -0.47
N LEU A 72 3.39 -2.36 -0.43
CA LEU A 72 4.58 -2.22 0.39
C LEU A 72 4.28 -1.20 1.48
N ALA A 73 4.19 -1.64 2.73
CA ALA A 73 4.18 -0.72 3.86
C ALA A 73 5.56 -0.05 3.96
N LYS A 74 5.59 1.28 4.05
CA LYS A 74 6.85 1.99 4.30
C LYS A 74 7.32 1.65 5.71
N HIS A 75 8.61 1.39 5.85
CA HIS A 75 9.25 1.35 7.17
C HIS A 75 9.31 2.76 7.74
N ASP A 76 9.12 2.89 9.06
CA ASP A 76 9.68 4.02 9.80
C ASP A 76 11.16 4.17 9.41
N GLU A 77 11.61 5.40 9.20
CA GLU A 77 13.02 5.74 8.90
C GLU A 77 14.02 5.28 9.98
N ASN A 78 13.53 4.67 11.08
CA ASN A 78 14.28 4.07 12.18
C ASN A 78 14.49 2.54 12.05
N TYR A 79 14.49 1.97 10.84
CA TYR A 79 14.83 0.55 10.66
C TYR A 79 16.27 0.27 11.13
N MET A 80 16.42 -0.21 12.36
CA MET A 80 17.60 -0.93 12.82
C MET A 80 17.39 -2.41 12.51
N PRO A 81 18.24 -3.04 11.68
CA PRO A 81 18.15 -4.48 11.48
C PRO A 81 18.38 -5.18 12.84
N PRO A 82 17.65 -6.27 13.14
CA PRO A 82 17.97 -7.07 14.31
C PRO A 82 19.40 -7.60 14.15
N SER A 83 20.24 -7.38 15.16
CA SER A 83 21.52 -8.08 15.28
C SER A 83 21.22 -9.57 15.35
N ILE A 84 21.51 -10.30 14.29
CA ILE A 84 21.49 -11.76 14.33
C ILE A 84 22.77 -12.15 15.06
N ASP A 85 22.67 -12.36 16.38
CA ASP A 85 23.68 -13.10 17.12
C ASP A 85 23.64 -14.55 16.62
N ILE A 86 24.47 -14.84 15.61
CA ILE A 86 24.80 -16.21 15.25
C ILE A 86 25.66 -16.72 16.39
N GLU A 87 25.05 -17.39 17.37
CA GLU A 87 25.80 -18.14 18.38
C GLU A 87 26.72 -19.14 17.67
N LYS A 88 28.00 -19.06 18.01
CA LYS A 88 29.10 -19.81 17.41
C LYS A 88 29.27 -21.17 18.07
#